data_AF-A0A2R5L5F4-F1
#
_entry.id   AF-A0A2R5L5F4-F1
#
_cell.length_a   1.000
_cell.length_b   1.000
_cell.length_c   1.000
_cell.angle_alpha   90.00
_cell.angle_beta   90.00
_cell.angle_gamma   90.00
#
_symmetry.space_group_name_H-M   'P 1'
#
loop_
_entity.id
_entity.type
_entity.pdbx_description
1 polymer ?
#
loop_
_entity_poly.entity_id
_entity_poly.type
_entity_poly.pdbx_seq_one_letter_code
_entity_poly.pdbx_strand_id
1 'polypeptide(L)'
;DWMNYVRQLASAELATQARMGGAGDEIQVDETLLRGRRKSNRGRTLRGDNLPRSRNYGDKDDRGPWVVGMVSSTSRELRMRIVDRRDARTLGSLIRRNVAPHSTVASDEWRGYRCVQYLRESNGAHMHLRHVTVNHSVNFVCPVTGTNTQRIESLWASVKHQIMRRRKGTSRTLLQGHLDWLWWQSLNGPRRCQDPFLRLVDLIAKHYPQ
;
A
#
# COMPACT_ATOMS: atom_id res chain seq x y z
N ASP A 1 -23.87 10.22 2.56
CA ASP A 1 -22.60 10.69 3.16
C ASP A 1 -21.74 11.30 2.06
N TRP A 2 -21.60 12.63 2.07
CA TRP A 2 -20.85 13.38 1.05
C TRP A 2 -19.37 12.98 0.96
N MET A 3 -18.76 12.56 2.08
CA MET A 3 -17.34 12.22 2.08
C MET A 3 -17.09 10.85 1.43
N ASN A 4 -18.06 9.92 1.51
CA ASN A 4 -17.99 8.68 0.74
C ASN A 4 -18.05 8.95 -0.76
N TYR A 5 -18.86 9.92 -1.17
CA TYR A 5 -18.95 10.34 -2.56
C TYR A 5 -17.61 10.90 -3.07
N VAL A 6 -17.00 11.82 -2.31
CA VAL A 6 -15.65 12.36 -2.62
C VAL A 6 -14.60 11.24 -2.73
N ARG A 7 -14.64 10.24 -1.85
CA ARG A 7 -13.74 9.08 -1.92
C ARG A 7 -13.92 8.29 -3.22
N GLN A 8 -15.15 8.10 -3.68
CA GLN A 8 -15.43 7.39 -4.93
C GLN A 8 -14.87 8.13 -6.14
N LEU A 9 -15.01 9.46 -6.19
CA LEU A 9 -14.41 10.28 -7.25
C LEU A 9 -12.89 10.19 -7.24
N ALA A 10 -12.27 10.28 -6.06
CA ALA A 10 -10.83 10.11 -5.93
C ALA A 10 -10.37 8.71 -6.41
N SER A 11 -11.09 7.65 -6.03
CA SER A 11 -10.84 6.29 -6.53
C SER A 11 -10.97 6.18 -8.05
N ALA A 12 -11.96 6.84 -8.65
CA ALA A 12 -12.19 6.83 -10.10
C ALA A 12 -11.06 7.53 -10.86
N GLU A 13 -10.60 8.69 -10.39
CA GLU A 13 -9.45 9.38 -10.96
C GLU A 13 -8.18 8.52 -10.86
N LEU A 14 -7.92 7.96 -9.68
CA LEU A 14 -6.74 7.11 -9.43
C LEU A 14 -6.76 5.80 -10.23
N ALA A 15 -7.92 5.34 -10.71
CA ALA A 15 -8.00 4.13 -11.54
C ALA A 15 -7.27 4.28 -12.88
N THR A 16 -7.12 5.52 -13.36
CA THR A 16 -6.38 5.85 -14.59
C THR A 16 -4.94 6.28 -14.34
N GLN A 17 -4.51 6.30 -13.07
CA GLN A 17 -3.18 6.76 -12.71
C GLN A 17 -2.12 5.81 -13.28
N ALA A 18 -1.13 6.39 -13.98
CA ALA A 18 -0.01 5.67 -14.59
C ALA A 18 0.77 4.86 -13.54
N ARG A 19 1.66 3.97 -13.95
CA ARG A 19 2.54 3.26 -13.00
C ARG A 19 3.54 4.23 -12.35
N MET A 20 3.92 3.96 -11.11
CA MET A 20 4.92 4.73 -10.37
C MET A 20 6.33 4.22 -10.63
N GLY A 21 7.32 5.09 -10.53
CA GLY A 21 8.74 4.75 -10.71
C GLY A 21 9.19 4.85 -12.16
N GLY A 22 10.22 4.08 -12.49
CA GLY A 22 10.94 4.10 -13.75
C GLY A 22 12.43 3.87 -13.54
N ALA A 23 13.21 4.00 -14.60
CA ALA A 23 14.66 3.89 -14.50
C ALA A 23 15.22 4.91 -13.49
N GLY A 24 16.00 4.42 -12.52
CA GLY A 24 16.59 5.24 -11.46
C GLY A 24 15.70 5.50 -10.26
N ASP A 25 14.41 5.16 -10.31
CA ASP A 25 13.49 5.30 -9.18
C ASP A 25 13.45 4.05 -8.30
N GLU A 26 13.39 4.29 -6.99
CA GLU A 26 13.19 3.26 -5.98
C GLU A 26 11.76 3.30 -5.43
N ILE A 27 11.09 2.15 -5.40
CA ILE A 27 9.77 1.94 -4.83
C ILE A 27 9.90 1.03 -3.62
N GLN A 28 9.55 1.53 -2.43
CA GLN A 28 9.49 0.71 -1.22
C GLN A 28 8.13 0.02 -1.16
N VAL A 29 8.14 -1.30 -0.94
CA VAL A 29 6.95 -2.16 -0.90
C VAL A 29 6.97 -2.95 0.41
N ASP A 30 5.82 -2.97 1.08
CA ASP A 30 5.65 -3.63 2.36
C ASP A 30 4.16 -3.94 2.59
N GLU A 31 3.87 -4.84 3.53
CA GLU A 31 2.52 -5.19 3.92
C GLU A 31 2.27 -4.86 5.38
N THR A 32 1.08 -4.32 5.65
CA THR A 32 0.60 -4.20 7.01
C THR A 32 -0.72 -4.91 7.19
N LEU A 33 -0.88 -5.51 8.36
CA LEU A 33 -2.18 -5.91 8.85
C LEU A 33 -2.90 -4.70 9.43
N LEU A 34 -4.06 -4.36 8.87
CA LEU A 34 -4.85 -3.20 9.26
C LEU A 34 -6.06 -3.62 10.10
N ARG A 35 -5.76 -4.27 11.22
CA ARG A 35 -6.73 -4.61 12.27
C ARG A 35 -6.26 -4.00 13.60
N GLY A 36 -7.19 -3.77 14.52
CA GLY A 36 -6.82 -3.41 15.90
C GLY A 36 -5.89 -4.46 16.51
N ARG A 37 -5.14 -4.10 17.56
CA ARG A 37 -4.41 -5.08 18.37
C ARG A 37 -5.05 -5.12 19.74
N ARG A 38 -5.37 -6.32 20.23
CA ARG A 38 -5.80 -6.47 21.63
C ARG A 38 -4.62 -6.13 22.53
N LYS A 39 -4.80 -5.18 23.44
CA LYS A 39 -3.81 -4.90 24.47
C LYS A 39 -3.79 -6.11 25.40
N SER A 40 -2.61 -6.71 25.60
CA SER A 40 -2.39 -7.89 26.47
C SER A 40 -3.32 -9.09 26.24
N ASN A 41 -3.80 -9.31 24.99
CA ASN A 41 -4.84 -10.32 24.68
C ASN A 41 -6.13 -10.17 25.52
N ARG A 42 -6.39 -8.98 26.07
CA ARG A 42 -7.58 -8.63 26.84
C ARG A 42 -8.48 -7.66 26.04
N GLY A 43 -9.74 -7.58 26.43
CA GLY A 43 -10.76 -6.75 25.75
C GLY A 43 -11.44 -7.47 24.57
N ARG A 44 -12.24 -6.72 23.79
CA ARG A 44 -13.09 -7.27 22.71
C ARG A 44 -12.29 -8.12 21.72
N THR A 45 -12.75 -9.35 21.51
CA THR A 45 -12.28 -10.26 20.47
C THR A 45 -12.42 -9.60 19.10
N LEU A 46 -11.33 -9.54 18.35
CA LEU A 46 -11.32 -9.04 16.98
C LEU A 46 -11.71 -10.16 16.01
N ARG A 47 -12.23 -9.81 14.84
CA ARG A 47 -12.51 -10.81 13.80
C ARG A 47 -11.23 -11.58 13.49
N GLY A 48 -11.33 -12.91 13.59
CA GLY A 48 -10.20 -13.82 13.44
C GLY A 48 -9.65 -14.36 14.76
N ASP A 49 -9.84 -13.71 15.90
CA ASP A 49 -9.26 -14.18 17.17
C ASP A 49 -9.79 -15.54 17.63
N ASN A 50 -11.05 -15.88 17.30
CA ASN A 50 -11.71 -17.13 17.72
C ASN A 50 -11.69 -18.25 16.66
N LEU A 51 -11.08 -18.05 15.50
CA LEU A 51 -10.97 -19.12 14.49
C LEU A 51 -9.81 -20.08 14.88
N PRO A 52 -9.92 -21.39 14.57
CA PRO A 52 -8.89 -22.37 14.89
C PRO A 52 -7.51 -21.91 14.43
N ARG A 53 -6.51 -21.99 15.31
CA ARG A 53 -5.12 -21.76 14.91
C ARG A 53 -4.70 -22.93 14.02
N SER A 54 -4.54 -22.69 12.72
CA SER A 54 -3.92 -23.67 11.84
C SER A 54 -2.54 -24.05 12.37
N ARG A 55 -2.19 -25.34 12.41
CA ARG A 55 -0.91 -25.82 12.96
C ARG A 55 0.29 -25.44 12.07
N ASN A 56 0.02 -25.09 10.80
CA ASN A 56 1.05 -24.74 9.82
C ASN A 56 1.48 -23.27 9.97
N TYR A 57 2.79 -23.06 10.00
CA TYR A 57 3.45 -21.75 10.22
C TYR A 57 3.02 -20.66 9.21
N GLY A 58 2.48 -21.03 8.04
CA GLY A 58 2.00 -20.11 7.00
C GLY A 58 0.53 -19.67 7.11
N ASP A 59 -0.25 -20.25 8.01
CA ASP A 59 -1.72 -20.15 8.00
C ASP A 59 -2.27 -19.51 9.30
N LYS A 60 -1.38 -19.18 10.25
CA LYS A 60 -1.72 -18.60 11.56
C LYS A 60 -2.05 -17.10 11.52
N ASP A 61 -1.65 -16.38 10.46
CA ASP A 61 -1.71 -14.91 10.42
C ASP A 61 -2.48 -14.32 9.22
N ASP A 62 -3.07 -15.15 8.35
CA ASP A 62 -3.73 -14.70 7.10
C ASP A 62 -5.14 -14.12 7.30
N ARG A 63 -5.46 -13.70 8.54
CA ARG A 63 -6.78 -13.19 8.94
C ARG A 63 -6.77 -11.66 8.83
N GLY A 64 -6.94 -11.19 7.59
CA GLY A 64 -6.88 -9.78 7.16
C GLY A 64 -7.79 -8.77 7.90
N PRO A 65 -7.97 -7.55 7.37
CA PRO A 65 -7.54 -7.12 6.04
C PRO A 65 -6.03 -6.83 6.02
N TRP A 66 -5.34 -7.55 5.14
CA TRP A 66 -3.98 -7.19 4.76
C TRP A 66 -4.05 -6.02 3.79
N VAL A 67 -3.10 -5.10 3.93
CA VAL A 67 -2.93 -3.98 3.01
C VAL A 67 -1.49 -4.04 2.51
N VAL A 68 -1.33 -4.11 1.20
CA VAL A 68 -0.03 -3.97 0.54
C VAL A 68 0.12 -2.50 0.17
N GLY A 69 1.24 -1.91 0.55
CA GLY A 69 1.58 -0.53 0.27
C GLY A 69 2.78 -0.43 -0.67
N MET A 70 2.81 0.64 -1.44
CA MET A 70 3.93 1.00 -2.31
C MET A 70 4.16 2.49 -2.19
N VAL A 71 5.40 2.92 -1.99
CA VAL A 71 5.76 4.34 -1.93
C VAL A 71 6.96 4.63 -2.79
N SER A 72 6.88 5.68 -3.61
CA SER A 72 8.02 6.15 -4.39
C SER A 72 8.96 6.94 -3.49
N SER A 73 10.24 6.59 -3.52
CA SER A 73 11.29 7.37 -2.86
C SER A 73 11.40 8.77 -3.47
N THR A 74 11.14 8.95 -4.77
CA THR A 74 11.22 10.23 -5.48
C THR A 74 9.93 11.05 -5.34
N SER A 75 8.81 10.54 -5.89
CA SER A 75 7.55 11.29 -5.97
C SER A 75 6.78 11.32 -4.64
N ARG A 76 7.16 10.48 -3.67
CA ARG A 76 6.40 10.21 -2.42
C ARG A 76 4.93 9.83 -2.64
N GLU A 77 4.55 9.47 -3.86
CA GLU A 77 3.24 8.88 -4.13
C GLU A 77 3.10 7.59 -3.31
N LEU A 78 1.95 7.43 -2.65
CA LEU A 78 1.62 6.26 -1.85
C LEU A 78 0.44 5.52 -2.49
N ARG A 79 0.62 4.25 -2.83
CA ARG A 79 -0.46 3.35 -3.28
C ARG A 79 -0.72 2.28 -2.25
N MET A 80 -1.98 1.96 -2.03
CA MET A 80 -2.38 0.95 -1.05
C MET A 80 -3.56 0.13 -1.56
N ARG A 81 -3.46 -1.20 -1.46
CA ARG A 81 -4.54 -2.13 -1.84
C ARG A 81 -4.81 -3.14 -0.73
N ILE A 82 -6.07 -3.33 -0.41
CA ILE A 82 -6.51 -4.43 0.44
C ILE A 82 -6.32 -5.74 -0.33
N VAL A 83 -5.76 -6.73 0.34
CA VAL A 83 -5.63 -8.10 -0.18
C VAL A 83 -6.19 -9.09 0.83
N ASP A 84 -6.72 -10.20 0.32
CA ASP A 84 -7.15 -11.32 1.14
C ASP A 84 -5.97 -12.16 1.60
N ARG A 85 -5.01 -12.35 0.70
CA ARG A 85 -3.80 -13.13 0.93
C ARG A 85 -2.60 -12.31 0.49
N ARG A 86 -1.51 -12.37 1.24
CA ARG A 86 -0.27 -11.68 0.88
C ARG A 86 0.68 -12.53 0.03
N ASP A 87 0.24 -13.62 -0.60
CA ASP A 87 1.15 -14.53 -1.33
C ASP A 87 1.93 -13.88 -2.49
N ALA A 88 2.98 -14.56 -2.94
CA ALA A 88 3.87 -14.10 -4.01
C ALA A 88 3.11 -13.74 -5.31
N ARG A 89 2.05 -14.49 -5.63
CA ARG A 89 1.22 -14.24 -6.82
C ARG A 89 0.48 -12.90 -6.68
N THR A 90 -0.12 -12.66 -5.52
CA THR A 90 -0.87 -11.44 -5.23
C THR A 90 0.05 -10.23 -5.23
N LEU A 91 1.19 -10.31 -4.54
CA LEU A 91 2.22 -9.28 -4.55
C LEU A 91 2.77 -8.98 -5.95
N GLY A 92 3.21 -10.02 -6.66
CA GLY A 92 3.76 -9.87 -8.01
C GLY A 92 2.75 -9.23 -8.96
N SER A 93 1.47 -9.61 -8.86
CA SER A 93 0.40 -9.00 -9.65
C SER A 93 0.15 -7.53 -9.28
N LEU A 94 0.24 -7.17 -8.00
CA LEU A 94 0.14 -5.77 -7.57
C LEU A 94 1.34 -4.95 -8.05
N ILE A 95 2.56 -5.45 -7.91
CA ILE A 95 3.79 -4.77 -8.33
C ILE A 95 3.75 -4.55 -9.85
N ARG A 96 3.44 -5.60 -10.62
CA ARG A 96 3.29 -5.49 -12.09
C ARG A 96 2.31 -4.40 -12.51
N ARG A 97 1.18 -4.26 -11.81
CA ARG A 97 0.15 -3.27 -12.15
C ARG A 97 0.51 -1.85 -11.76
N ASN A 98 1.36 -1.66 -10.75
CA ASN A 98 1.59 -0.34 -10.15
C ASN A 98 2.99 0.21 -10.38
N VAL A 99 3.99 -0.64 -10.63
CA VAL A 99 5.40 -0.24 -10.74
C VAL A 99 5.85 -0.27 -12.19
N ALA A 100 6.46 0.81 -12.66
CA ALA A 100 6.97 0.91 -14.01
C ALA A 100 8.18 -0.02 -14.21
N PRO A 101 8.40 -0.55 -15.43
CA PRO A 101 9.61 -1.29 -15.77
C PRO A 101 10.89 -0.52 -15.41
N HIS A 102 11.99 -1.26 -15.24
CA HIS A 102 13.32 -0.71 -14.89
C HIS A 102 13.41 -0.02 -13.51
N SER A 103 12.37 -0.09 -12.69
CA SER A 103 12.40 0.42 -11.31
C SER A 103 13.23 -0.48 -10.39
N THR A 104 13.75 0.12 -9.32
CA THR A 104 14.24 -0.64 -8.15
C THR A 104 13.09 -0.82 -7.17
N VAL A 105 12.84 -2.05 -6.75
CA VAL A 105 11.85 -2.39 -5.72
C VAL A 105 12.61 -2.76 -4.44
N ALA A 106 12.31 -2.05 -3.35
CA ALA A 106 12.88 -2.28 -2.04
C ALA A 106 11.84 -2.92 -1.11
N SER A 107 12.15 -4.06 -0.49
CA SER A 107 11.28 -4.74 0.48
C SER A 107 12.07 -5.33 1.64
N ASP A 108 11.36 -5.95 2.59
CA ASP A 108 11.99 -6.87 3.53
C ASP A 108 12.45 -8.18 2.84
N GLU A 109 13.08 -9.08 3.60
CA GLU A 109 13.55 -10.38 3.10
C GLU A 109 12.46 -11.46 3.01
N TRP A 110 11.18 -11.08 2.95
CA TRP A 110 10.12 -12.07 2.88
C TRP A 110 10.13 -12.82 1.54
N ARG A 111 10.00 -14.16 1.61
CA ARG A 111 10.08 -15.05 0.45
C ARG A 111 9.08 -14.72 -0.67
N GLY A 112 7.96 -14.07 -0.35
CA GLY A 112 6.96 -13.66 -1.32
C GLY A 112 7.50 -12.68 -2.37
N TYR A 113 8.49 -11.87 -2.00
CA TYR A 113 9.10 -10.89 -2.89
C TYR A 113 10.15 -11.47 -3.85
N ARG A 114 10.57 -12.74 -3.70
CA ARG A 114 11.53 -13.38 -4.61
C ARG A 114 11.06 -13.43 -6.08
N CYS A 115 9.75 -13.25 -6.32
CA CYS A 115 9.20 -13.20 -7.66
C CYS A 115 9.46 -11.86 -8.39
N VAL A 116 9.79 -10.78 -7.68
CA VAL A 116 9.85 -9.41 -8.21
C VAL A 116 10.79 -9.28 -9.41
N GLN A 117 11.99 -9.85 -9.30
CA GLN A 117 13.00 -9.79 -10.36
C GLN A 117 12.66 -10.59 -11.62
N TYR A 118 11.60 -11.41 -11.58
CA TYR A 118 11.17 -12.27 -12.69
C TYR A 118 9.82 -11.83 -13.29
N LEU A 119 9.28 -10.69 -12.85
CA LEU A 119 7.99 -10.23 -13.32
C LEU A 119 8.03 -9.86 -14.81
N ARG A 120 6.94 -10.19 -15.50
CA ARG A 120 6.76 -9.94 -16.93
C ARG A 120 5.49 -9.13 -17.18
N GLU A 121 5.52 -8.34 -18.23
CA GLU A 121 4.37 -7.63 -18.77
C GLU A 121 3.31 -8.59 -19.34
N SER A 122 2.12 -8.07 -19.64
CA SER A 122 1.06 -8.85 -20.29
C SER A 122 1.46 -9.40 -21.66
N ASN A 123 2.35 -8.70 -22.38
CA ASN A 123 2.92 -9.15 -23.66
C ASN A 123 4.11 -10.13 -23.51
N GLY A 124 4.45 -10.55 -22.28
CA GLY A 124 5.55 -11.47 -22.00
C GLY A 124 6.93 -10.83 -21.87
N ALA A 125 7.07 -9.53 -22.17
CA ALA A 125 8.33 -8.81 -21.99
C ALA A 125 8.76 -8.77 -20.52
N HIS A 126 10.06 -8.82 -20.27
CA HIS A 126 10.58 -8.73 -18.91
C HIS A 126 10.42 -7.29 -18.39
N MET A 127 10.00 -7.11 -17.13
CA MET A 127 9.87 -5.77 -16.55
C MET A 127 11.21 -5.15 -16.14
N HIS A 128 12.28 -5.95 -16.09
CA HIS A 128 13.62 -5.51 -15.68
C HIS A 128 13.65 -4.81 -14.33
N LEU A 129 12.84 -5.29 -13.38
CA LEU A 129 12.84 -4.77 -12.01
C LEU A 129 14.08 -5.25 -11.27
N ARG A 130 14.76 -4.32 -10.60
CA ARG A 130 15.84 -4.66 -9.66
C ARG A 130 15.23 -4.83 -8.28
N HIS A 131 15.38 -6.00 -7.67
CA HIS A 131 14.91 -6.24 -6.30
C HIS A 131 16.07 -6.05 -5.31
N VAL A 132 15.86 -5.22 -4.30
CA VAL A 132 16.78 -5.03 -3.17
C VAL A 132 16.03 -5.29 -1.87
N THR A 133 16.73 -5.87 -0.90
CA THR A 133 16.13 -6.28 0.38
C THR A 133 16.88 -5.72 1.57
N VAL A 134 16.16 -5.58 2.68
CA VAL A 134 16.71 -5.20 3.99
C VAL A 134 16.33 -6.24 5.02
N ASN A 135 17.34 -6.76 5.70
CA ASN A 135 17.13 -7.63 6.85
C ASN A 135 16.94 -6.81 8.12
N HIS A 136 15.68 -6.55 8.48
CA HIS A 136 15.32 -5.78 9.68
C HIS A 136 15.67 -6.43 11.02
N SER A 137 16.04 -7.72 11.04
CA SER A 137 16.53 -8.37 12.26
C SER A 137 18.00 -8.03 12.56
N VAL A 138 18.74 -7.55 11.57
CA VAL A 138 20.18 -7.29 11.68
C VAL A 138 20.50 -5.82 11.44
N ASN A 139 19.82 -5.17 10.47
CA ASN A 139 20.18 -3.84 10.00
C ASN A 139 18.95 -2.95 9.76
N PHE A 140 19.09 -1.66 10.08
CA PHE A 140 18.10 -0.63 9.68
C PHE A 140 18.28 -0.15 8.24
N VAL A 141 19.49 -0.32 7.69
CA VAL A 141 19.88 0.01 6.32
C VAL A 141 20.74 -1.13 5.81
N CYS A 142 20.47 -1.66 4.62
CA CYS A 142 21.29 -2.72 4.04
C CYS A 142 22.72 -2.18 3.79
N PRO A 143 23.77 -2.74 4.42
CA PRO A 143 25.12 -2.19 4.33
C PRO A 143 25.74 -2.33 2.93
N VAL A 144 25.26 -3.30 2.13
CA VAL A 144 25.76 -3.56 0.78
C VAL A 144 25.10 -2.62 -0.25
N THR A 145 23.80 -2.39 -0.12
CA THR A 145 23.02 -1.67 -1.15
C THR A 145 22.62 -0.26 -0.73
N GLY A 146 22.76 0.10 0.55
CA GLY A 146 22.26 1.36 1.12
C GLY A 146 20.72 1.41 1.27
N THR A 147 20.02 0.34 0.90
CA THR A 147 18.54 0.28 0.90
C THR A 147 17.97 0.39 2.31
N ASN A 148 16.87 1.13 2.47
CA ASN A 148 16.02 1.11 3.66
C ASN A 148 14.54 1.13 3.26
N THR A 149 13.65 0.68 4.16
CA THR A 149 12.18 0.69 3.97
C THR A 149 11.48 1.61 5.00
N GLN A 150 12.24 2.50 5.64
CA GLN A 150 11.76 3.33 6.75
C GLN A 150 10.60 4.24 6.35
N ARG A 151 10.52 4.63 5.08
CA ARG A 151 9.44 5.50 4.59
C ARG A 151 8.11 4.80 4.64
N ILE A 152 8.03 3.58 4.10
CA ILE A 152 6.79 2.82 4.12
C ILE A 152 6.41 2.42 5.55
N GLU A 153 7.38 2.08 6.41
CA GLU A 153 7.16 1.83 7.84
C GLU A 153 6.55 3.04 8.56
N SER A 154 7.10 4.23 8.34
CA SER A 154 6.58 5.48 8.90
C SER A 154 5.17 5.80 8.39
N LEU A 155 4.93 5.56 7.09
CA LEU A 155 3.61 5.72 6.50
C LEU A 155 2.59 4.78 7.13
N TRP A 156 2.95 3.54 7.46
CA TRP A 156 2.04 2.65 8.16
C TRP A 156 1.62 3.15 9.53
N ALA A 157 2.52 3.79 10.28
CA ALA A 157 2.15 4.42 11.55
C ALA A 157 1.11 5.52 11.34
N SER A 158 1.30 6.37 10.32
CA SER A 158 0.36 7.43 9.95
C SER A 158 -1.00 6.87 9.50
N VAL A 159 -1.00 5.89 8.59
CA VAL A 159 -2.22 5.25 8.06
C VAL A 159 -3.02 4.59 9.19
N LYS A 160 -2.36 3.81 10.06
CA LYS A 160 -3.00 3.18 11.23
C LYS A 160 -3.58 4.22 12.16
N HIS A 161 -2.87 5.33 12.41
CA HIS A 161 -3.39 6.41 13.25
C HIS A 161 -4.66 7.03 12.65
N GLN A 162 -4.65 7.36 11.36
CA GLN A 162 -5.79 8.00 10.70
C GLN A 162 -7.02 7.07 10.63
N ILE A 163 -6.84 5.81 10.25
CA ILE A 163 -7.97 4.89 10.06
C ILE A 163 -8.41 4.26 11.38
N MET A 164 -7.50 3.74 12.20
CA MET A 164 -7.87 3.00 13.42
C MET A 164 -8.18 3.92 14.60
N ARG A 165 -7.42 5.02 14.79
CA ARG A 165 -7.62 5.91 15.96
C ARG A 165 -8.59 7.04 15.66
N ARG A 166 -8.33 7.86 14.63
CA ARG A 166 -9.18 9.03 14.34
C ARG A 166 -10.57 8.66 13.85
N ARG A 167 -10.68 7.65 12.99
CA ARG A 167 -11.97 7.20 12.44
C ARG A 167 -12.63 6.08 13.27
N LYS A 168 -11.99 5.65 14.37
CA LYS A 168 -12.42 4.52 15.22
C LYS A 168 -12.60 3.19 14.46
N GLY A 169 -11.78 2.98 13.43
CA GLY A 169 -11.93 1.87 12.50
C GLY A 169 -12.80 2.23 11.30
N THR A 170 -12.99 1.28 10.40
CA THR A 170 -13.91 1.40 9.26
C THR A 170 -14.38 0.01 8.86
N SER A 171 -15.51 -0.09 8.16
CA SER A 171 -15.97 -1.35 7.61
C SER A 171 -15.02 -1.80 6.49
N ARG A 172 -14.96 -3.12 6.25
CA ARG A 172 -14.16 -3.66 5.15
C ARG A 172 -14.58 -3.09 3.78
N THR A 173 -15.87 -2.81 3.61
CA THR A 173 -16.43 -2.24 2.37
C THR A 173 -15.97 -0.80 2.12
N LEU A 174 -15.76 -0.01 3.17
CA LEU A 174 -15.32 1.38 3.05
C LEU A 174 -13.81 1.55 3.13
N LEU A 175 -13.09 0.54 3.60
CA LEU A 175 -11.65 0.62 3.83
C LEU A 175 -10.87 1.00 2.56
N GLN A 176 -11.21 0.44 1.41
CA GLN A 176 -10.46 0.75 0.18
C GLN A 176 -10.63 2.21 -0.23
N GLY A 177 -11.83 2.77 -0.12
CA GLY A 177 -12.06 4.19 -0.40
C GLY A 177 -11.31 5.12 0.58
N HIS A 178 -11.11 4.69 1.83
CA HIS A 178 -10.24 5.43 2.76
C HIS A 178 -8.76 5.38 2.36
N LEU A 179 -8.28 4.25 1.86
CA LEU A 179 -6.91 4.09 1.39
C LEU A 179 -6.68 4.88 0.09
N ASP A 180 -7.62 4.82 -0.84
CA ASP A 180 -7.59 5.58 -2.09
C ASP A 180 -7.59 7.08 -1.83
N TRP A 181 -8.34 7.56 -0.82
CA TRP A 181 -8.26 8.96 -0.40
C TRP A 181 -6.88 9.36 0.10
N LEU A 182 -6.20 8.50 0.87
CA LEU A 182 -4.83 8.78 1.32
C LEU A 182 -3.84 8.77 0.15
N TRP A 183 -4.04 7.91 -0.84
CA TRP A 183 -3.30 7.94 -2.09
C TRP A 183 -3.54 9.26 -2.83
N TRP A 184 -4.80 9.67 -3.01
CA TRP A 184 -5.13 10.94 -3.66
C TRP A 184 -4.48 12.14 -2.95
N GLN A 185 -4.49 12.16 -1.61
CA GLN A 185 -3.81 13.17 -0.81
C GLN A 185 -2.29 13.12 -0.94
N SER A 186 -1.68 11.96 -1.22
CA SER A 186 -0.23 11.88 -1.47
C SER A 186 0.19 12.59 -2.77
N LEU A 187 -0.74 12.75 -3.71
CA LEU A 187 -0.55 13.44 -4.99
C LEU A 187 -1.03 14.89 -4.95
N ASN A 188 -2.15 15.16 -4.27
CA ASN A 188 -2.86 16.44 -4.32
C ASN A 188 -2.93 17.15 -2.97
N GLY A 189 -2.24 16.64 -1.94
CA GLY A 189 -2.26 17.24 -0.61
C GLY A 189 -1.51 18.58 -0.53
N PRO A 190 -1.56 19.28 0.61
CA PRO A 190 -1.00 20.63 0.77
C PRO A 190 0.50 20.76 0.47
N ARG A 191 1.23 19.64 0.51
CA ARG A 191 2.66 19.58 0.19
C ARG A 191 2.94 19.41 -1.31
N ARG A 192 1.90 19.25 -2.11
CA ARG A 192 1.94 18.87 -3.54
C ARG A 192 1.13 19.80 -4.43
N CYS A 193 -0.01 20.25 -3.94
CA CYS A 193 -0.86 21.24 -4.58
C CYS A 193 -0.90 22.50 -3.72
N GLN A 194 -0.88 23.67 -4.36
CA GLN A 194 -1.06 24.96 -3.68
C GLN A 194 -2.44 25.01 -3.02
N ASP A 195 -3.48 24.56 -3.71
CA ASP A 195 -4.84 24.50 -3.20
C ASP A 195 -5.49 23.12 -3.40
N PRO A 196 -5.39 22.22 -2.41
CA PRO A 196 -6.04 20.91 -2.43
C PRO A 196 -7.57 20.99 -2.47
N PHE A 197 -8.17 22.07 -1.97
CA PHE A 197 -9.62 22.24 -1.96
C PHE A 197 -10.12 22.57 -3.37
N LEU A 198 -9.50 23.52 -4.06
CA LEU A 198 -9.83 23.80 -5.46
C LEU A 198 -9.58 22.58 -6.34
N ARG A 199 -8.49 21.84 -6.09
CA ARG A 199 -8.22 20.59 -6.82
C ARG A 199 -9.31 19.53 -6.64
N LEU A 200 -9.95 19.50 -5.48
CA LEU A 200 -11.11 18.65 -5.21
C LEU A 200 -12.36 19.19 -5.91
N VAL A 201 -12.59 20.50 -5.91
CA VAL A 201 -13.71 21.12 -6.65
C VAL A 201 -13.60 20.82 -8.14
N ASP A 202 -12.41 20.94 -8.73
CA ASP A 202 -12.15 20.60 -10.14
C ASP A 202 -12.45 19.12 -10.43
N LEU A 203 -12.11 18.22 -9.50
CA LEU A 203 -12.40 16.79 -9.64
C LEU A 203 -13.92 16.54 -9.68
N ILE A 204 -14.68 17.25 -8.83
CA ILE A 204 -16.14 17.17 -8.79
C ILE A 204 -16.73 17.74 -10.08
N ALA A 205 -16.27 18.92 -10.51
CA ALA A 205 -16.74 19.58 -11.72
C ALA A 205 -16.53 18.72 -12.98
N LYS A 206 -15.38 18.01 -13.07
CA LYS A 206 -15.11 17.08 -14.19
C LYS A 206 -16.12 15.93 -14.30
N HIS A 207 -16.72 15.50 -13.19
CA HIS A 207 -17.69 14.40 -13.18
C HIS A 207 -19.14 14.88 -13.35
N TYR A 208 -19.40 16.17 -13.15
CA TYR A 208 -20.69 16.82 -13.38
C TYR A 208 -20.51 18.11 -14.17
N PRO A 209 -20.19 18.01 -15.47
CA PRO A 209 -20.26 19.18 -16.35
C PRO A 209 -21.71 19.70 -16.33
N GLN A 210 -21.85 21.01 -16.16
CA GLN A 210 -23.16 21.69 -16.25
C GLN A 210 -23.65 21.74 -17.69
#